data_AF-A0A935DKH7-F1
#
_entry.id   AF-A0A935DKH7-F1
#
_cell.length_a   1.000
_cell.length_b   1.000
_cell.length_c   1.000
_cell.angle_alpha   90.00
_cell.angle_beta   90.00
_cell.angle_gamma   90.00
#
_symmetry.space_group_name_H-M   'P 1'
#
loop_
_entity.id
_entity.type
_entity.pdbx_description
1 polymer ?
#
loop_
_entity_poly.entity_id
_entity_poly.type
_entity_poly.pdbx_seq_one_letter_code
_entity_poly.pdbx_strand_id
1 'polypeptide(L)'
;MQRRRMVKASTAKASGGIEGARVKERRLSLGLTQADLATRSGLSQEAISRLENGRIRGLMQPTQDALAGALGVSVEWLRGGEDVAPGEPSREAPPDAADELDEAAEDPLMRAASQAFDPRRHHLLVDANRVLELLNAVELRLLSGGELAEVARQWLDAASALRREGVAVTAENLLWKVTAGRR
;
A
#
# COMPACT_ATOMS: atom_id res chain seq x y z
N MET A 1 -14.78 6.06 -49.63
CA MET A 1 -15.44 5.32 -48.53
C MET A 1 -14.47 4.27 -47.99
N GLN A 2 -13.58 4.63 -47.05
CA GLN A 2 -12.54 3.73 -46.54
C GLN A 2 -13.09 2.90 -45.37
N ARG A 3 -13.05 1.58 -45.53
CA ARG A 3 -13.39 0.58 -44.51
C ARG A 3 -12.26 0.52 -43.48
N ARG A 4 -12.44 1.13 -42.30
CA ARG A 4 -11.55 0.96 -41.15
C ARG A 4 -11.71 -0.47 -40.63
N ARG A 5 -10.66 -1.28 -40.78
CA ARG A 5 -10.53 -2.60 -40.13
C ARG A 5 -10.48 -2.39 -38.61
N MET A 6 -11.47 -2.94 -37.91
CA MET A 6 -11.46 -3.11 -36.45
C MET A 6 -10.30 -4.03 -36.07
N VAL A 7 -9.34 -3.50 -35.31
CA VAL A 7 -8.37 -4.31 -34.58
C VAL A 7 -9.08 -4.76 -33.29
N LYS A 8 -9.16 -6.08 -33.09
CA LYS A 8 -9.75 -6.69 -31.90
C LYS A 8 -8.97 -6.24 -30.66
N ALA A 9 -9.60 -5.45 -29.80
CA ALA A 9 -9.13 -5.20 -28.45
C ALA A 9 -9.20 -6.54 -27.68
N SER A 10 -8.05 -7.02 -27.24
CA SER A 10 -7.93 -8.25 -26.47
C SER A 10 -8.26 -7.92 -25.02
N THR A 11 -9.46 -8.30 -24.58
CA THR A 11 -9.94 -8.11 -23.20
C THR A 11 -9.10 -8.94 -22.23
N ALA A 12 -8.04 -8.33 -21.67
CA ALA A 12 -7.34 -8.86 -20.51
C ALA A 12 -7.99 -8.26 -19.26
N LYS A 13 -8.70 -9.13 -18.52
CA LYS A 13 -9.32 -8.88 -17.22
C LYS A 13 -8.34 -8.15 -16.29
N ALA A 14 -8.69 -6.93 -15.83
CA ALA A 14 -7.92 -6.19 -14.82
C ALA A 14 -7.85 -7.03 -13.54
N SER A 15 -6.73 -7.69 -13.30
CA SER A 15 -6.42 -8.25 -11.99
C SER A 15 -6.26 -7.08 -11.03
N GLY A 16 -7.00 -7.03 -9.92
CA GLY A 16 -7.00 -5.89 -8.97
C GLY A 16 -5.67 -5.57 -8.26
N GLY A 17 -4.53 -5.98 -8.80
CA GLY A 17 -3.19 -5.69 -8.29
C GLY A 17 -2.38 -4.82 -9.23
N ILE A 18 -1.47 -4.03 -8.65
CA ILE A 18 -0.51 -3.19 -9.37
C ILE A 18 0.42 -4.03 -10.25
N GLU A 19 0.62 -3.60 -11.49
CA GLU A 19 1.58 -4.18 -12.42
C GLU A 19 2.99 -3.65 -12.11
N GLY A 20 3.83 -4.49 -11.48
CA GLY A 20 5.21 -4.13 -11.14
C GLY A 20 6.05 -3.67 -12.34
N ALA A 21 5.77 -4.19 -13.54
CA ALA A 21 6.43 -3.76 -14.77
C ALA A 21 6.15 -2.28 -15.10
N ARG A 22 4.89 -1.82 -14.96
CA ARG A 22 4.50 -0.42 -15.19
C ARG A 22 5.13 0.52 -14.17
N VAL A 23 5.21 0.11 -12.91
CA VAL A 23 5.92 0.85 -11.84
C VAL A 23 7.38 1.09 -12.25
N LYS A 24 8.07 0.02 -12.68
CA LYS A 24 9.48 0.08 -13.10
C LYS A 24 9.67 1.01 -14.30
N GLU A 25 8.84 0.85 -15.33
CA GLU A 25 8.90 1.66 -16.54
C GLU A 25 8.70 3.14 -16.23
N ARG A 26 7.66 3.48 -15.47
CA ARG A 26 7.37 4.86 -15.11
C ARG A 26 8.49 5.47 -14.26
N ARG A 27 9.01 4.72 -13.28
CA ARG A 27 10.16 5.16 -12.47
C ARG A 27 11.37 5.51 -13.34
N LEU A 28 11.72 4.64 -14.29
CA LEU A 28 12.85 4.87 -15.19
C LEU A 28 12.62 6.06 -16.12
N SER A 29 11.38 6.27 -16.61
CA SER A 29 11.03 7.45 -17.43
C SER A 29 11.20 8.78 -16.68
N LEU A 30 11.11 8.75 -15.35
CA LEU A 30 11.32 9.90 -14.47
C LEU A 30 12.78 10.05 -14.03
N GLY A 31 13.68 9.17 -14.49
CA GLY A 31 15.10 9.18 -14.09
C GLY A 31 15.35 8.79 -12.63
N LEU A 32 14.41 8.11 -11.98
CA LEU A 32 14.49 7.77 -10.55
C LEU A 32 15.17 6.43 -10.32
N THR A 33 16.00 6.34 -9.28
CA THR A 33 16.46 5.07 -8.74
C THR A 33 15.35 4.40 -7.91
N GLN A 34 15.49 3.10 -7.61
CA GLN A 34 14.56 2.42 -6.71
C GLN A 34 14.57 3.04 -5.30
N ALA A 35 15.72 3.56 -4.86
CA ALA A 35 15.84 4.29 -3.60
C ALA A 35 15.07 5.61 -3.63
N ASP A 36 15.12 6.35 -4.74
CA ASP A 36 14.37 7.60 -4.87
C ASP A 36 12.86 7.36 -4.83
N LEU A 37 12.38 6.31 -5.53
CA LEU A 37 10.97 5.95 -5.49
C LEU A 37 10.55 5.48 -4.09
N ALA A 38 11.40 4.69 -3.42
CA ALA A 38 11.17 4.27 -2.04
C ALA A 38 11.00 5.48 -1.11
N THR A 39 11.92 6.45 -1.18
CA THR A 39 11.84 7.69 -0.39
C THR A 39 10.55 8.48 -0.69
N ARG A 40 10.18 8.62 -1.97
CA ARG A 40 8.98 9.37 -2.38
C ARG A 40 7.67 8.69 -2.00
N SER A 41 7.62 7.35 -2.04
CA SER A 41 6.42 6.57 -1.75
C SER A 41 6.32 6.15 -0.27
N GLY A 42 7.36 6.38 0.54
CA GLY A 42 7.42 5.89 1.93
C GLY A 42 7.59 4.37 2.04
N LEU A 43 8.02 3.70 0.96
CA LEU A 43 8.33 2.28 0.91
C LEU A 43 9.83 2.03 1.13
N SER A 44 10.23 0.79 1.36
CA SER A 44 11.65 0.40 1.34
C SER A 44 12.12 0.14 -0.09
N GLN A 45 13.41 0.34 -0.36
CA GLN A 45 13.99 0.03 -1.67
C GLN A 45 13.85 -1.46 -2.01
N GLU A 46 13.94 -2.35 -1.02
CA GLU A 46 13.69 -3.78 -1.21
C GLU A 46 12.22 -4.06 -1.60
N ALA A 47 11.25 -3.38 -0.97
CA ALA A 47 9.84 -3.50 -1.33
C ALA A 47 9.59 -3.04 -2.78
N ILE A 48 10.20 -1.93 -3.21
CA ILE A 48 10.18 -1.48 -4.60
C ILE A 48 10.77 -2.55 -5.52
N SER A 49 11.94 -3.09 -5.20
CA SER A 49 12.57 -4.15 -6.00
C SER A 49 11.69 -5.40 -6.12
N ARG A 50 11.10 -5.87 -5.02
CA ARG A 50 10.19 -7.03 -5.02
C ARG A 50 8.93 -6.75 -5.82
N LEU A 51 8.33 -5.57 -5.68
CA LEU A 51 7.17 -5.12 -6.45
C LEU A 51 7.47 -5.11 -7.94
N GLU A 52 8.56 -4.47 -8.37
CA GLU A 52 8.95 -4.37 -9.79
C GLU A 52 9.19 -5.74 -10.44
N ASN A 53 9.60 -6.72 -9.64
CA ASN A 53 9.80 -8.10 -10.07
C ASN A 53 8.55 -8.97 -9.92
N GLY A 54 7.40 -8.40 -9.58
CA GLY A 54 6.12 -9.12 -9.42
C GLY A 54 6.06 -10.07 -8.23
N ARG A 55 6.97 -9.94 -7.25
CA ARG A 55 7.03 -10.76 -6.03
C ARG A 55 6.13 -10.27 -4.90
N ILE A 56 5.46 -9.13 -5.10
CA ILE A 56 4.45 -8.58 -4.20
C ILE A 56 3.18 -8.37 -5.01
N ARG A 57 2.05 -8.85 -4.49
CA ARG A 57 0.70 -8.68 -5.04
C ARG A 57 -0.25 -8.32 -3.89
N GLY A 58 -1.39 -7.70 -4.20
CA GLY A 58 -2.37 -7.33 -3.17
C GLY A 58 -1.89 -6.22 -2.25
N LEU A 59 -1.25 -5.18 -2.80
CA LEU A 59 -0.86 -4.00 -2.03
C LEU A 59 -2.10 -3.32 -1.45
N MET A 60 -2.02 -2.84 -0.20
CA MET A 60 -3.08 -2.05 0.42
C MET A 60 -3.36 -0.79 -0.40
N GLN A 61 -4.62 -0.34 -0.46
CA GLN A 61 -5.01 0.85 -1.22
C GLN A 61 -4.13 2.09 -0.90
N PRO A 62 -3.82 2.42 0.38
CA PRO A 62 -2.91 3.53 0.69
C PRO A 62 -1.50 3.39 0.09
N THR A 63 -1.02 2.15 -0.09
CA THR A 63 0.27 1.89 -0.75
C THR A 63 0.19 2.15 -2.24
N GLN A 64 -0.94 1.77 -2.85
CA GLN A 64 -1.19 2.03 -4.26
C GLN A 64 -1.28 3.53 -4.52
N ASP A 65 -1.97 4.27 -3.64
CA ASP A 65 -2.09 5.73 -3.71
C ASP A 65 -0.72 6.43 -3.54
N ALA A 66 0.09 5.96 -2.58
CA ALA A 66 1.44 6.51 -2.36
C ALA A 66 2.37 6.27 -3.56
N LEU A 67 2.29 5.09 -4.19
CA LEU A 67 3.04 4.79 -5.41
C LEU A 67 2.57 5.65 -6.59
N ALA A 68 1.25 5.77 -6.77
CA ALA A 68 0.62 6.59 -7.78
C ALA A 68 1.04 8.07 -7.66
N GLY A 69 0.96 8.63 -6.44
CA GLY A 69 1.41 9.99 -6.15
C GLY A 69 2.92 10.19 -6.39
N ALA A 70 3.76 9.26 -5.96
CA ALA A 70 5.21 9.33 -6.16
C ALA A 70 5.63 9.27 -7.65
N LEU A 71 4.82 8.60 -8.48
CA LEU A 71 5.04 8.42 -9.92
C LEU A 71 4.26 9.42 -10.80
N GLY A 72 3.38 10.21 -10.19
CA GLY A 72 2.52 11.18 -10.86
C GLY A 72 1.56 10.52 -11.86
N VAL A 73 0.95 9.40 -11.48
CA VAL A 73 -0.02 8.63 -12.29
C VAL A 73 -1.21 8.24 -11.41
N SER A 74 -2.29 7.72 -12.00
CA SER A 74 -3.41 7.14 -11.24
C SER A 74 -3.13 5.70 -10.80
N VAL A 75 -3.88 5.22 -9.83
CA VAL A 75 -3.82 3.81 -9.39
C VAL A 75 -4.31 2.88 -10.52
N GLU A 76 -5.31 3.30 -11.27
CA GLU A 76 -5.86 2.60 -12.42
C GLU A 76 -4.79 2.41 -13.50
N TRP A 77 -3.98 3.44 -13.76
CA TRP A 77 -2.85 3.33 -14.67
C TRP A 77 -1.84 2.30 -14.19
N LEU A 78 -1.55 2.24 -12.88
CA LEU A 78 -0.66 1.23 -12.33
C LEU A 78 -1.24 -0.20 -12.38
N ARG A 79 -2.56 -0.36 -12.41
CA ARG A 79 -3.27 -1.66 -12.49
C ARG A 79 -3.45 -2.21 -13.91
N GLY A 80 -2.93 -1.52 -14.93
CA GLY A 80 -3.08 -1.96 -16.31
C GLY A 80 -4.15 -1.20 -17.12
N GLY A 81 -4.83 -0.21 -16.54
CA GLY A 81 -5.83 0.60 -17.23
C GLY A 81 -5.26 1.36 -18.44
N GLU A 82 -6.06 1.47 -19.49
CA GLU A 82 -5.81 2.33 -20.65
C GLU A 82 -6.35 3.74 -20.29
N ASP A 83 -5.49 4.77 -20.33
CA ASP A 83 -5.73 6.18 -19.96
C ASP A 83 -5.81 6.46 -18.43
N VAL A 84 -4.86 7.17 -17.80
CA VAL A 84 -4.53 8.59 -18.01
C VAL A 84 -3.00 8.82 -17.96
N ALA A 85 -2.46 9.55 -18.94
CA ALA A 85 -1.08 10.01 -19.01
C ALA A 85 -0.79 11.15 -17.99
N PRO A 86 0.48 11.40 -17.63
CA PRO A 86 0.84 12.13 -16.41
C PRO A 86 0.71 13.65 -16.58
N GLY A 87 -0.07 14.32 -15.72
CA GLY A 87 -0.05 15.78 -15.69
C GLY A 87 -1.18 16.52 -14.99
N GLU A 88 -2.30 15.88 -14.65
CA GLU A 88 -3.38 16.60 -13.94
C GLU A 88 -3.62 15.98 -12.57
N PRO A 89 -3.49 16.75 -11.46
CA PRO A 89 -3.99 16.30 -10.18
C PRO A 89 -5.50 16.11 -10.36
N SER A 90 -5.96 14.86 -10.26
CA SER A 90 -7.39 14.55 -10.22
C SER A 90 -8.02 15.43 -9.15
N ARG A 91 -8.70 16.48 -9.63
CA ARG A 91 -9.60 17.33 -8.87
C ARG A 91 -10.58 16.39 -8.17
N GLU A 92 -10.63 16.50 -6.84
CA GLU A 92 -11.55 15.87 -5.90
C GLU A 92 -12.68 15.06 -6.58
N ALA A 93 -12.58 13.72 -6.51
CA ALA A 93 -13.69 12.86 -6.85
C ALA A 93 -14.77 12.97 -5.74
N PRO A 94 -16.06 13.08 -6.11
CA PRO A 94 -17.16 13.16 -5.15
C PRO A 94 -17.21 11.92 -4.23
N PRO A 95 -17.59 12.07 -2.95
CA PRO A 95 -17.94 10.93 -2.12
C PRO A 95 -19.33 10.47 -2.57
N ASP A 96 -19.41 9.48 -3.46
CA ASP A 96 -20.57 8.58 -3.63
C ASP A 96 -20.36 7.71 -4.88
N ALA A 97 -19.52 6.67 -4.74
CA ALA A 97 -19.52 5.49 -5.60
C ALA A 97 -18.84 4.30 -4.89
N ALA A 98 -19.10 4.16 -3.59
CA ALA A 98 -18.57 3.07 -2.77
C ALA A 98 -19.58 1.92 -2.60
N ASP A 99 -20.45 1.70 -3.59
CA ASP A 99 -21.35 0.55 -3.57
C ASP A 99 -20.93 -0.48 -4.62
N GLU A 100 -20.76 -1.70 -4.10
CA GLU A 100 -20.64 -3.00 -4.75
C GLU A 100 -19.23 -3.45 -5.20
N LEU A 101 -18.38 -3.72 -4.20
CA LEU A 101 -17.41 -4.81 -4.29
C LEU A 101 -17.76 -5.88 -3.24
N ASP A 102 -18.03 -7.09 -3.73
CA ASP A 102 -18.42 -8.27 -2.96
C ASP A 102 -17.48 -8.53 -1.76
N GLU A 103 -18.04 -8.33 -0.56
CA GLU A 103 -17.42 -8.41 0.76
C GLU A 103 -17.06 -9.85 1.16
N ALA A 104 -16.09 -10.46 0.50
CA ALA A 104 -15.35 -11.56 1.11
C ALA A 104 -14.38 -10.97 2.15
N ALA A 105 -14.96 -10.51 3.27
CA ALA A 105 -14.34 -10.05 4.52
C ALA A 105 -12.89 -9.58 4.39
N GLU A 106 -12.67 -8.27 4.13
CA GLU A 106 -11.38 -7.66 4.44
C GLU A 106 -10.96 -8.09 5.85
N ASP A 107 -9.79 -8.73 5.97
CA ASP A 107 -9.23 -9.18 7.25
C ASP A 107 -9.37 -8.04 8.28
N PRO A 108 -10.05 -8.26 9.42
CA PRO A 108 -10.29 -7.21 10.42
C PRO A 108 -9.01 -6.49 10.85
N LEU A 109 -7.88 -7.20 10.90
CA LEU A 109 -6.57 -6.64 11.23
C LEU A 109 -6.04 -5.74 10.10
N MET A 110 -6.20 -6.16 8.85
CA MET A 110 -5.83 -5.36 7.67
C MET A 110 -6.64 -4.06 7.60
N ARG A 111 -7.95 -4.15 7.86
CA ARG A 111 -8.84 -2.98 7.94
C ARG A 111 -8.43 -2.04 9.08
N ALA A 112 -8.18 -2.60 10.27
CA ALA A 112 -7.76 -1.83 11.44
C ALA A 112 -6.42 -1.11 11.23
N ALA A 113 -5.42 -1.78 10.64
CA ALA A 113 -4.12 -1.18 10.34
C ALA A 113 -4.25 -0.04 9.31
N SER A 114 -5.11 -0.22 8.30
CA SER A 114 -5.41 0.83 7.32
C SER A 114 -6.00 2.08 7.98
N GLN A 115 -7.00 1.90 8.84
CA GLN A 115 -7.66 3.00 9.57
C GLN A 115 -6.73 3.69 10.58
N ALA A 116 -5.76 2.95 11.13
CA ALA A 116 -4.83 3.44 12.13
C ALA A 116 -3.57 4.12 11.55
N PHE A 117 -3.30 3.94 10.25
CA PHE A 117 -2.13 4.49 9.59
C PHE A 117 -2.22 6.03 9.49
N ASP A 118 -1.19 6.73 9.98
CA ASP A 118 -1.11 8.18 9.93
C ASP A 118 0.34 8.62 9.64
N PRO A 119 0.61 9.18 8.45
CA PRO A 119 1.92 9.71 8.09
C PRO A 119 2.43 10.79 9.06
N ARG A 120 1.53 11.54 9.71
CA ARG A 120 1.89 12.61 10.67
C ARG A 120 2.53 12.04 11.94
N ARG A 121 2.33 10.76 12.22
CA ARG A 121 2.92 10.03 13.36
C ARG A 121 4.19 9.27 12.97
N HIS A 122 4.78 9.62 11.82
CA HIS A 122 5.96 8.99 11.24
C HIS A 122 5.77 7.51 10.86
N HIS A 123 4.52 7.02 10.80
CA HIS A 123 4.26 5.67 10.31
C HIS A 123 4.74 5.57 8.87
N LEU A 124 5.60 4.59 8.59
CA LEU A 124 5.90 4.19 7.22
C LEU A 124 5.17 2.90 6.88
N LEU A 125 4.94 2.69 5.59
CA LEU A 125 4.30 1.46 5.09
C LEU A 125 5.11 0.20 5.43
N VAL A 126 6.43 0.32 5.58
CA VAL A 126 7.28 -0.77 6.09
C VAL A 126 6.93 -1.16 7.52
N ASP A 127 6.54 -0.19 8.36
CA ASP A 127 6.14 -0.44 9.75
C ASP A 127 4.80 -1.20 9.77
N ALA A 128 3.83 -0.73 8.97
CA ALA A 128 2.52 -1.36 8.83
C ALA A 128 2.60 -2.79 8.29
N ASN A 129 3.35 -3.02 7.22
CA ASN A 129 3.52 -4.36 6.66
C ASN A 129 4.20 -5.33 7.64
N ARG A 130 5.19 -4.87 8.41
CA ARG A 130 5.84 -5.74 9.41
C ARG A 130 4.90 -6.07 10.57
N VAL A 131 4.14 -5.11 11.06
CA VAL A 131 3.11 -5.34 12.08
C VAL A 131 2.09 -6.37 11.58
N LEU A 132 1.58 -6.21 10.36
CA LEU A 132 0.63 -7.14 9.76
C LEU A 132 1.20 -8.55 9.58
N GLU A 133 2.43 -8.68 9.07
CA GLU A 133 3.10 -9.98 8.91
C GLU A 133 3.31 -10.71 10.26
N LEU A 134 3.70 -9.98 11.30
CA LEU A 134 3.92 -10.55 12.64
C LEU A 134 2.61 -11.00 13.30
N LEU A 135 1.53 -10.25 13.07
CA LEU A 135 0.26 -10.47 13.73
C LEU A 135 -0.65 -11.45 12.98
N ASN A 136 -0.51 -11.56 11.66
CA ASN A 136 -1.17 -12.60 10.89
C ASN A 136 -0.63 -14.02 11.24
N ALA A 137 0.51 -14.10 11.92
CA ALA A 137 1.01 -15.35 12.52
C ALA A 137 0.30 -15.73 13.84
N VAL A 138 -0.61 -14.89 14.34
CA VAL A 138 -1.33 -15.06 15.60
C VAL A 138 -2.84 -15.02 15.33
N GLU A 139 -3.58 -16.03 15.77
CA GLU A 139 -5.04 -16.00 15.68
C GLU A 139 -5.62 -14.97 16.66
N LEU A 140 -5.78 -13.72 16.22
CA LEU A 140 -6.35 -12.61 17.01
C LEU A 140 -7.89 -12.69 17.14
N ARG A 141 -8.42 -13.87 17.48
CA ARG A 141 -9.87 -14.16 17.55
C ARG A 141 -10.65 -13.40 18.63
N LEU A 142 -9.98 -12.61 19.47
CA LEU A 142 -10.58 -11.98 20.66
C LEU A 142 -10.83 -10.47 20.51
N LEU A 143 -10.36 -9.83 19.44
CA LEU A 143 -10.50 -8.38 19.24
C LEU A 143 -11.55 -8.09 18.16
N SER A 144 -12.50 -7.20 18.45
CA SER A 144 -13.59 -6.84 17.53
C SER A 144 -13.64 -5.34 17.27
N GLY A 145 -13.81 -4.92 16.02
CA GLY A 145 -14.16 -3.54 15.65
C GLY A 145 -13.15 -2.47 16.10
N GLY A 146 -13.66 -1.37 16.71
CA GLY A 146 -12.88 -0.16 17.01
C GLY A 146 -11.71 -0.36 18.00
N GLU A 147 -11.78 -1.35 18.88
CA GLU A 147 -10.69 -1.71 19.79
C GLU A 147 -9.45 -2.18 19.01
N LEU A 148 -9.66 -2.91 17.91
CA LEU A 148 -8.58 -3.41 17.07
C LEU A 148 -7.87 -2.27 16.34
N ALA A 149 -8.59 -1.22 15.92
CA ALA A 149 -7.99 -0.05 15.28
C ALA A 149 -7.11 0.74 16.24
N GLU A 150 -7.52 0.91 17.49
CA GLU A 150 -6.69 1.59 18.50
C GLU A 150 -5.45 0.76 18.85
N VAL A 151 -5.61 -0.55 19.01
CA VAL A 151 -4.49 -1.47 19.23
C VAL A 151 -3.53 -1.47 18.04
N ALA A 152 -4.04 -1.49 16.80
CA ALA A 152 -3.25 -1.37 15.59
C ALA A 152 -2.46 -0.07 15.56
N ARG A 153 -3.07 1.04 15.98
CA ARG A 153 -2.40 2.34 16.06
C ARG A 153 -1.19 2.30 17.00
N GLN A 154 -1.34 1.68 18.16
CA GLN A 154 -0.25 1.54 19.12
C GLN A 154 0.88 0.65 18.60
N TRP A 155 0.54 -0.40 17.84
CA TRP A 155 1.54 -1.23 17.17
C TRP A 155 2.31 -0.46 16.08
N LEU A 156 1.62 0.38 15.30
CA LEU A 156 2.25 1.22 14.29
C LEU A 156 3.17 2.28 14.91
N ASP A 157 2.76 2.91 16.01
CA ASP A 157 3.59 3.85 16.78
C ASP A 157 4.89 3.18 17.26
N ALA A 158 4.77 1.99 17.84
CA ALA A 158 5.89 1.22 18.35
C ALA A 158 6.85 0.79 17.23
N ALA A 159 6.33 0.31 16.11
CA ALA A 159 7.13 -0.08 14.95
C ALA A 159 7.88 1.12 14.34
N SER A 160 7.21 2.28 14.21
CA SER A 160 7.82 3.54 13.79
C SER A 160 8.96 3.95 14.73
N ALA A 161 8.76 3.85 16.04
CA ALA A 161 9.78 4.18 17.03
C ALA A 161 11.01 3.24 16.94
N LEU A 162 10.79 1.92 16.88
CA LEU A 162 11.87 0.94 16.74
C LEU A 162 12.71 1.18 15.48
N ARG A 163 12.06 1.44 14.34
CA ARG A 163 12.75 1.77 13.09
C ARG A 163 13.59 3.04 13.23
N ARG A 164 13.05 4.08 13.86
CA ARG A 164 13.78 5.35 14.09
C ARG A 164 14.98 5.17 15.03
N GLU A 165 14.91 4.20 15.93
CA GLU A 165 16.01 3.79 16.82
C GLU A 165 17.02 2.84 16.14
N GLY A 166 16.78 2.43 14.89
CA GLY A 166 17.62 1.46 14.19
C GLY A 166 17.47 0.02 14.70
N VAL A 167 16.43 -0.25 15.50
CA VAL A 167 16.13 -1.57 16.06
C VAL A 167 15.18 -2.31 15.13
N ALA A 168 15.45 -3.60 14.90
CA ALA A 168 14.60 -4.43 14.06
C ALA A 168 13.19 -4.59 14.65
N VAL A 169 12.16 -4.45 13.81
CA VAL A 169 10.75 -4.68 14.18
C VAL A 169 10.49 -6.19 14.18
N THR A 170 10.68 -6.83 15.32
CA THR A 170 10.35 -8.25 15.59
C THR A 170 9.15 -8.33 16.53
N ALA A 171 8.48 -9.49 16.63
CA ALA A 171 7.36 -9.69 17.57
C ALA A 171 7.78 -9.37 19.01
N GLU A 172 8.97 -9.81 19.42
CA GLU A 172 9.54 -9.55 20.75
C GLU A 172 9.75 -8.05 21.00
N ASN A 173 10.44 -7.36 20.09
CA ASN A 173 10.73 -5.93 20.25
C ASN A 173 9.45 -5.09 20.20
N LEU A 174 8.50 -5.47 19.33
CA LEU A 174 7.21 -4.80 19.23
C LEU A 174 6.42 -4.96 20.52
N LEU A 175 6.32 -6.18 21.07
CA LEU A 175 5.64 -6.45 22.33
C LEU A 175 6.29 -5.69 23.48
N TRP A 176 7.62 -5.70 23.56
CA TRP A 176 8.37 -4.95 24.57
C TRP A 176 8.08 -3.44 24.46
N LYS A 177 8.14 -2.87 23.26
CA LYS A 177 7.95 -1.42 23.05
C LYS A 177 6.55 -0.95 23.45
N VAL A 178 5.53 -1.74 23.11
CA VAL A 178 4.11 -1.44 23.40
C VAL A 178 3.79 -1.59 24.89
N THR A 179 4.47 -2.50 25.59
CA THR A 179 4.24 -2.74 27.03
C THR A 179 5.07 -1.83 27.93
N ALA A 180 6.31 -1.51 27.54
CA ALA A 180 7.19 -0.63 28.30
C ALA A 180 6.77 0.86 28.22
N GLY A 181 6.15 1.28 27.11
CA GLY A 181 5.68 2.66 26.90
C GLY A 181 4.38 3.04 27.62
N ARG A 182 3.73 2.10 28.33
CA ARG A 182 2.48 2.34 29.08
C ARG A 182 2.69 2.64 30.58
N ARG A 183 3.93 2.80 31.05
CA ARG A 183 4.25 3.14 32.44
C ARG A 183 4.47 4.63 32.65
#